data_AF-A0A0B2X677-F1
#
_entry.id   AF-A0A0B2X677-F1
#
_cell.length_a   1.000
_cell.length_b   1.000
_cell.length_c   1.000
_cell.angle_alpha   90.00
_cell.angle_beta   90.00
_cell.angle_gamma   90.00
#
_symmetry.space_group_name_H-M   'P 1'
#
loop_
_entity.id
_entity.type
_entity.pdbx_description
1 polymer ?
#
loop_
_entity_poly.entity_id
_entity_poly.type
_entity_poly.pdbx_seq_one_letter_code
_entity_poly.pdbx_strand_id
1 'polypeptide(L)'
;MKERITFFLAQGADVDPDILTISADQFHGPSVKAARENRLTVEAAELPPELARLLHSHRDVSIRWASELAHDAIEPFVSRLSPGLHVFSTPATDNAGHDL
;
A
#
# COMPACT_ATOMS: atom_id res chain seq x y z
N MET A 1 -12.04 -8.43 1.43
CA MET A 1 -10.81 -7.77 1.91
C MET A 1 -9.62 -8.61 1.52
N LYS A 2 -8.59 -7.99 0.93
CA LYS A 2 -7.33 -8.64 0.55
C LYS A 2 -6.16 -7.89 1.17
N GLU A 3 -5.34 -8.58 1.94
CA GLU A 3 -4.09 -8.05 2.47
C GLU A 3 -2.91 -8.68 1.74
N ARG A 4 -1.88 -7.87 1.46
CA ARG A 4 -0.59 -8.33 0.95
C ARG A 4 0.52 -7.65 1.74
N ILE A 5 1.42 -8.45 2.30
CA ILE A 5 2.63 -7.98 2.96
C ILE A 5 3.82 -8.34 2.06
N THR A 6 4.64 -7.36 1.73
CA THR A 6 5.84 -7.55 0.91
C THR A 6 7.07 -7.05 1.65
N PHE A 7 8.12 -7.87 1.68
CA PHE A 7 9.44 -7.49 2.19
C PHE A 7 10.38 -7.22 1.02
N PHE A 8 10.96 -6.03 1.00
CA PHE A 8 11.91 -5.60 -0.02
C PHE A 8 13.31 -5.64 0.58
N LEU A 9 14.19 -6.38 -0.08
CA LEU A 9 15.59 -6.53 0.30
C LEU A 9 16.43 -5.49 -0.46
N ALA A 10 17.49 -5.00 0.17
CA ALA A 10 18.47 -4.16 -0.52
C ALA A 10 19.14 -4.95 -1.66
N GLN A 11 19.62 -4.26 -2.69
CA GLN A 11 20.36 -4.92 -3.77
C GLN A 11 21.55 -5.71 -3.20
N GLY A 12 21.67 -6.98 -3.59
CA GLY A 12 22.71 -7.90 -3.11
C GLY A 12 22.42 -8.59 -1.78
N ALA A 13 21.32 -8.27 -1.10
CA ALA A 13 20.81 -9.09 -0.01
C ALA A 13 19.97 -10.23 -0.59
N ASP A 14 20.30 -11.46 -0.19
CA ASP A 14 19.59 -12.67 -0.59
C ASP A 14 19.01 -13.37 0.66
N VAL A 15 17.86 -14.00 0.48
CA VAL A 15 17.21 -14.79 1.52
C VAL A 15 16.87 -16.12 0.89
N ASP A 16 17.50 -17.17 1.40
CA ASP A 16 17.18 -18.54 1.01
C ASP A 16 15.68 -18.81 1.29
N PRO A 17 14.87 -19.17 0.28
CA PRO A 17 13.47 -19.48 0.50
C PRO A 17 13.25 -20.68 1.43
N ASP A 18 14.19 -21.62 1.50
CA ASP A 18 14.03 -22.88 2.24
C ASP A 18 14.07 -22.68 3.76
N ILE A 19 14.61 -21.55 4.23
CA ILE A 19 14.61 -21.17 5.65
C ILE A 19 13.37 -20.37 6.05
N LEU A 20 12.46 -20.08 5.11
CA LEU A 20 11.20 -19.40 5.38
C LEU A 20 10.11 -20.43 5.69
N THR A 21 9.52 -20.32 6.87
CA THR A 21 8.38 -21.16 7.27
C THR A 21 7.10 -20.33 7.26
N ILE A 22 6.19 -20.67 6.35
CA ILE A 22 4.90 -20.02 6.20
C ILE A 22 3.82 -20.93 6.81
N SER A 23 3.13 -20.42 7.83
CA SER A 23 1.93 -21.02 8.42
C SER A 23 0.71 -20.17 8.10
N ALA A 24 -0.49 -20.66 8.44
CA ALA A 24 -1.74 -19.94 8.15
C ALA A 24 -1.80 -18.54 8.79
N ASP A 25 -1.17 -18.36 9.94
CA ASP A 25 -1.20 -17.14 10.76
C ASP A 25 0.19 -16.52 11.00
N GLN A 26 1.26 -17.18 10.57
CA GLN A 26 2.63 -16.82 10.94
C GLN A 26 3.61 -16.96 9.78
N PHE A 27 4.60 -16.07 9.78
CA PHE A 27 5.74 -16.10 8.89
C PHE A 27 7.00 -16.09 9.75
N HIS A 28 7.76 -17.19 9.70
CA HIS A 28 9.03 -17.35 10.39
C HIS A 28 10.18 -17.36 9.40
N GLY A 29 11.30 -16.76 9.78
CA GLY A 29 12.49 -16.67 8.95
C GLY A 29 13.63 -15.99 9.71
N PRO A 30 14.81 -15.86 9.08
CA PRO A 30 15.92 -15.15 9.68
C PRO A 30 15.57 -13.67 9.91
N SER A 31 16.26 -13.02 10.86
CA SER A 31 16.21 -11.57 11.00
C SER A 31 16.87 -10.94 9.77
N VAL A 32 16.08 -10.20 8.98
CA VAL A 32 16.54 -9.55 7.74
C VAL A 32 16.28 -8.05 7.81
N LYS A 33 17.25 -7.26 7.34
CA LYS A 33 17.05 -5.82 7.15
C LYS A 33 16.30 -5.60 5.83
N ALA A 34 14.98 -5.41 5.92
CA ALA A 34 14.10 -5.25 4.78
C ALA A 34 13.14 -4.06 4.99
N ALA A 35 12.71 -3.40 3.91
CA ALA A 35 11.55 -2.52 3.99
C ALA A 35 10.27 -3.36 3.88
N ARG A 36 9.27 -3.05 4.70
CA ARG A 36 7.99 -3.76 4.73
C ARG A 36 6.90 -2.89 4.11
N GLU A 37 6.26 -3.37 3.05
CA GLU A 37 5.01 -2.81 2.52
C GLU A 37 3.83 -3.63 3.05
N ASN A 38 2.85 -2.98 3.67
CA ASN A 38 1.53 -3.54 3.90
C ASN A 38 0.54 -2.90 2.94
N ARG A 39 -0.16 -3.72 2.16
CA ARG A 39 -1.18 -3.28 1.22
C ARG A 39 -2.52 -3.92 1.57
N LEU A 40 -3.48 -3.07 1.89
CA LEU A 40 -4.86 -3.46 2.15
C LEU A 40 -5.75 -3.03 0.99
N THR A 41 -6.52 -3.96 0.44
CA THR A 41 -7.56 -3.70 -0.56
C THR A 41 -8.90 -4.10 0.02
N VAL A 42 -9.83 -3.15 0.06
CA VAL A 42 -11.15 -3.28 0.67
C VAL A 42 -12.20 -2.94 -0.38
N GLU A 43 -13.23 -3.77 -0.49
CA GLU A 43 -14.37 -3.47 -1.36
C GLU A 43 -15.25 -2.40 -0.72
N ALA A 44 -15.93 -1.58 -1.52
CA ALA A 44 -16.78 -0.50 -0.98
C ALA A 44 -17.88 -1.02 -0.03
N ALA A 45 -18.38 -2.25 -0.28
CA ALA A 45 -19.39 -2.90 0.56
C ALA A 45 -18.85 -3.37 1.93
N GLU A 46 -17.53 -3.44 2.10
CA GLU A 46 -16.87 -3.84 3.36
C GLU A 46 -16.53 -2.64 4.24
N LEU A 47 -16.71 -1.42 3.74
CA LEU A 47 -16.45 -0.19 4.48
C LEU A 47 -17.63 0.19 5.37
N PRO A 48 -17.37 0.89 6.49
CA PRO A 48 -18.43 1.56 7.23
C PRO A 48 -19.27 2.46 6.32
N PRO A 49 -20.60 2.55 6.51
CA PRO A 49 -21.49 3.29 5.61
C PRO A 49 -21.07 4.74 5.36
N GLU A 50 -20.52 5.41 6.37
CA GLU A 50 -20.02 6.79 6.29
C GLU A 50 -18.83 6.91 5.34
N LEU A 51 -17.89 5.97 5.43
CA LEU A 51 -16.72 5.87 4.55
C LEU A 51 -17.12 5.47 3.13
N ALA A 52 -18.01 4.49 2.99
CA ALA A 52 -18.52 4.07 1.68
C ALA A 52 -19.19 5.24 0.96
N ARG A 53 -20.02 6.03 1.65
CA ARG A 53 -20.66 7.24 1.09
C ARG A 53 -19.64 8.31 0.71
N LEU A 54 -18.63 8.56 1.55
CA LEU A 54 -17.59 9.54 1.27
C LEU A 54 -16.77 9.18 0.01
N LEU A 55 -16.48 7.90 -0.17
CA LEU A 55 -15.64 7.42 -1.27
C LEU A 55 -16.44 7.17 -2.55
N HIS A 56 -17.77 7.15 -2.51
CA HIS A 56 -18.62 6.83 -3.66
C HIS A 56 -18.44 7.77 -4.86
N SER A 57 -18.08 9.05 -4.63
CA SER A 57 -17.81 10.02 -5.70
C SER A 57 -16.44 9.83 -6.37
N HIS A 58 -15.65 8.86 -5.93
CA HIS A 58 -14.30 8.63 -6.38
C HIS A 58 -14.19 7.22 -6.96
N ARG A 59 -13.55 7.12 -8.13
CA ARG A 59 -13.24 5.85 -8.77
C ARG A 59 -12.16 5.10 -7.99
N ASP A 60 -11.12 5.82 -7.60
CA ASP A 60 -9.94 5.26 -6.93
C ASP A 60 -9.43 6.25 -5.88
N VAL A 61 -9.15 5.77 -4.67
CA VAL A 61 -8.50 6.56 -3.61
C VAL A 61 -7.29 5.79 -3.07
N SER A 62 -6.14 6.46 -3.04
CA SER A 62 -4.86 5.92 -2.58
C SER A 62 -4.34 6.76 -1.43
N ILE A 63 -4.13 6.12 -0.28
CA ILE A 63 -3.66 6.77 0.96
C ILE A 63 -2.24 6.29 1.24
N ARG A 64 -1.33 7.22 1.54
CA ARG A 64 0.06 6.94 1.90
C ARG A 64 0.48 7.77 3.10
N TRP A 65 1.29 7.20 3.98
CA TRP A 65 1.92 7.91 5.08
C TRP A 65 3.44 7.94 4.89
N ALA A 66 4.02 9.13 4.88
CA ALA A 66 5.47 9.32 4.85
C ALA A 66 5.97 9.71 6.25
N SER A 67 6.91 8.94 6.80
CA SER A 67 7.49 9.23 8.11
C SER A 67 8.39 10.47 8.08
N GLU A 68 8.39 11.24 9.17
CA GLU A 68 9.35 12.32 9.41
C GLU A 68 10.76 11.78 9.72
N LEU A 69 10.85 10.53 10.16
CA LEU A 69 12.12 9.90 10.50
C LEU A 69 12.94 9.63 9.23
N ALA A 70 14.20 10.04 9.28
CA ALA A 70 15.17 9.70 8.26
C ALA A 70 15.27 8.17 8.13
N HIS A 71 15.08 7.67 6.92
CA HIS A 71 15.23 6.26 6.59
C HIS A 71 15.93 6.11 5.25
N ASP A 72 16.66 5.01 5.11
CA ASP A 72 17.23 4.62 3.82
C ASP A 72 16.09 4.12 2.94
N ALA A 73 15.81 4.88 1.87
CA ALA A 73 14.87 4.45 0.86
C ALA A 73 15.54 3.38 -0.01
N ILE A 74 14.96 2.19 -0.05
CA ILE A 74 15.38 1.13 -0.97
C ILE A 74 14.46 1.13 -2.19
N GLU A 75 14.95 0.66 -3.33
CA GLU A 75 14.13 0.48 -4.52
C GLU A 75 12.93 -0.46 -4.23
N PRO A 76 11.71 -0.16 -4.74
CA PRO A 76 11.34 0.94 -5.63
C PRO A 76 10.89 2.23 -4.91
N PHE A 77 11.07 2.35 -3.58
CA PHE A 77 10.58 3.46 -2.75
C PHE A 77 11.49 4.69 -2.71
N VAL A 78 12.34 4.87 -3.72
CA VAL A 78 13.27 6.01 -3.80
C VAL A 78 12.55 7.35 -4.03
N SER A 79 11.30 7.31 -4.49
CA SER A 79 10.44 8.50 -4.59
C SER A 79 10.01 8.97 -3.20
N ARG A 80 10.51 10.14 -2.79
CA ARG A 80 10.22 10.73 -1.48
C ARG A 80 9.01 11.66 -1.57
N LEU A 81 8.11 11.52 -0.61
CA LEU A 81 7.09 12.51 -0.30
C LEU A 81 7.53 13.32 0.91
N SER A 82 7.02 14.54 1.05
CA SER A 82 7.16 15.26 2.32
C SER A 82 6.55 14.41 3.44
N PRO A 83 7.06 14.48 4.67
CA PRO A 83 6.43 13.76 5.78
C PRO A 83 4.95 14.11 5.94
N GLY A 84 4.15 13.15 6.40
CA GLY A 84 2.72 13.29 6.65
C GLY A 84 1.82 12.36 5.83
N LEU A 85 0.51 12.64 5.88
CA LEU A 85 -0.53 11.90 5.17
C LEU A 85 -0.75 12.47 3.77
N HIS A 86 -0.68 11.59 2.77
CA HIS A 86 -0.94 11.90 1.36
C HIS A 86 -2.15 11.13 0.89
N VAL A 87 -3.09 11.84 0.26
CA VAL A 87 -4.30 11.25 -0.30
C VAL A 87 -4.37 11.62 -1.78
N PHE A 88 -4.33 10.62 -2.65
CA PHE A 88 -4.51 10.76 -4.07
C PHE A 88 -5.87 10.18 -4.44
N SER A 89 -6.62 10.90 -5.27
CA SER A 89 -7.98 10.51 -5.61
C SER A 89 -8.26 10.77 -7.08
N THR A 90 -8.90 9.80 -7.72
CA THR A 90 -9.43 9.93 -9.08
C THR A 90 -10.95 10.04 -8.98
N PRO A 91 -11.56 11.17 -9.41
CA PRO A 91 -13.02 11.31 -9.41
C PRO A 91 -13.69 10.23 -10.25
N ALA A 92 -14.87 9.78 -9.82
CA ALA A 92 -15.76 9.02 -10.70
C ALA A 92 -16.35 10.03 -11.70
N THR A 93 -16.01 9.91 -12.98
CA THR A 93 -16.60 10.75 -14.01
C THR A 93 -18.10 10.48 -14.07
N ASP A 94 -18.93 11.47 -13.78
CA ASP A 94 -20.29 11.48 -14.28
C ASP A 94 -20.22 11.85 -15.77
N ASN A 95 -20.97 11.14 -16.60
CA ASN A 95 -21.24 11.54 -17.97
C ASN A 95 -21.84 12.97 -17.97
N ALA A 96 -21.03 13.98 -18.24
CA ALA A 96 -21.47 15.31 -18.64
C ALA A 96 -20.88 15.58 -20.02
N GLY A 97 -21.60 15.16 -21.06
CA GLY A 97 -21.19 15.29 -22.46
C GLY A 97 -21.43 16.67 -23.07
N HIS A 98 -20.84 16.89 -24.25
CA HIS A 98 -21.49 17.60 -25.35
C HIS A 98 -20.78 17.26 -26.66
N ASP A 99 -21.56 16.87 -27.66
CA ASP A 99 -21.26 17.15 -29.07
C ASP A 99 -20.64 18.55 -29.22
N LEU A 100 -19.55 18.67 -29.97
CA LEU A 100 -19.31 19.70 -30.99
C LEU A 100 -18.18 19.22 -31.93
#